data_AF-W6TGZ1-F1
#
_entry.id   AF-W6TGZ1-F1
#
_cell.length_a   1.000
_cell.length_b   1.000
_cell.length_c   1.000
_cell.angle_alpha   90.00
_cell.angle_beta   90.00
_cell.angle_gamma   90.00
#
_symmetry.space_group_name_H-M   'P 1'
#
loop_
_entity.id
_entity.type
_entity.pdbx_description
1 polymer ?
#
loop_
_entity_poly.entity_id
_entity_poly.type
_entity_poly.pdbx_seq_one_letter_code
_entity_poly.pdbx_strand_id
1 'polypeptide(L)'
;MRSKKKPINKYQHKLIVLISTLNYINSTFKQYNQNKILYYFNNNLSNNGQKKATLKTLQSYLYKLEKEFKVTSNYYRHLGENCGTEIHYKLRFSKKICHYKINKHFRNKKEERFQQRTNSYYQKIYTNNGSVEKWECNNNKNNKKKKKELEKIERENTQLENYIKKCKFKDDKYLSILNLETTKEIKIKKLIELKKEENRREREQNKSKKLVEKQKELEKILGETKEGLKKEGYNEKQLETEIQKAYKKYKDKPHFIVESSKYEDLRQIVKRMKKTVECKKKGQKEDHKQIRNNIFSILIDQLKNKVEVKVLAPMLRNYLSKQVDLKYSQVFNNHYYYEILEMVEGKEHLRIEEYKNC
;
A
#
# COMPACT_ATOMS: atom_id res chain seq x y z
N MET A 1 8.76 20.66 -9.59
CA MET A 1 8.87 19.92 -10.87
C MET A 1 9.60 18.61 -10.65
N ARG A 2 8.94 17.44 -10.78
CA ARG A 2 9.66 16.14 -10.76
C ARG A 2 10.51 16.05 -12.03
N SER A 3 11.83 16.00 -11.88
CA SER A 3 12.75 15.76 -12.99
C SER A 3 12.36 14.45 -13.69
N LYS A 4 11.74 14.54 -14.88
CA LYS A 4 11.52 13.35 -15.71
C LYS A 4 12.91 12.79 -16.03
N LYS A 5 13.29 11.68 -15.39
CA LYS A 5 14.54 10.97 -15.69
C LYS A 5 14.56 10.76 -17.21
N LYS A 6 15.54 11.35 -17.90
CA LYS A 6 15.71 11.17 -19.35
C LYS A 6 15.74 9.65 -19.61
N PRO A 7 15.07 9.15 -20.66
CA PRO A 7 15.13 7.73 -21.00
C PRO A 7 16.59 7.38 -21.30
N ILE A 8 17.25 6.71 -20.36
CA ILE A 8 18.61 6.23 -20.52
C ILE A 8 18.53 5.01 -21.43
N ASN A 9 19.39 4.98 -22.46
CA ASN A 9 19.47 3.83 -23.34
C ASN A 9 19.80 2.58 -22.48
N LYS A 10 18.87 1.62 -22.42
CA LYS A 10 18.97 0.42 -21.57
C LYS A 10 20.28 -0.34 -21.84
N TYR A 11 20.71 -0.39 -23.09
CA TYR A 11 21.93 -1.07 -23.49
C TYR A 11 23.20 -0.32 -23.03
N GLN A 12 23.23 1.01 -23.17
CA GLN A 12 24.33 1.85 -22.67
C GLN A 12 24.50 1.69 -21.16
N HIS A 13 23.40 1.70 -20.40
CA HIS A 13 23.45 1.53 -18.95
C HIS A 13 24.05 0.18 -18.56
N LYS A 14 23.66 -0.91 -19.24
CA LYS A 14 24.22 -2.25 -19.00
C LYS A 14 25.74 -2.30 -19.23
N LEU A 15 26.26 -1.61 -20.24
CA LEU A 15 27.70 -1.51 -20.48
C LEU A 15 28.44 -0.74 -19.37
N ILE A 16 27.85 0.35 -18.87
CA ILE A 16 28.41 1.13 -17.75
C ILE A 16 28.46 0.28 -16.47
N VAL A 17 27.38 -0.43 -16.17
CA VAL A 17 27.33 -1.35 -15.03
C VAL A 17 28.39 -2.44 -15.18
N LEU A 18 28.56 -3.00 -16.38
CA LEU A 18 29.58 -4.01 -16.64
C LEU A 18 31.00 -3.50 -16.41
N ILE A 19 31.34 -2.29 -16.84
CA ILE A 19 32.65 -1.67 -16.55
C ILE A 19 32.88 -1.54 -15.03
N SER A 20 31.86 -1.12 -14.30
CA SER A 20 31.96 -1.02 -12.83
C SER A 20 32.13 -2.39 -12.18
N THR A 21 31.41 -3.42 -12.66
CA THR A 21 31.57 -4.81 -12.21
C THR A 21 32.97 -5.33 -12.47
N LEU A 22 33.52 -5.12 -13.68
CA LEU A 22 34.88 -5.56 -14.01
C LEU A 22 35.94 -4.86 -13.14
N ASN A 23 35.79 -3.56 -12.89
CA ASN A 23 36.70 -2.82 -12.00
C ASN A 23 36.71 -3.38 -10.58
N TYR A 24 35.54 -3.74 -10.05
CA TYR A 24 35.40 -4.34 -8.74
C TYR A 24 36.02 -5.75 -8.70
N ILE A 25 35.68 -6.59 -9.67
CA ILE A 25 36.20 -7.97 -9.73
C ILE A 25 37.72 -7.99 -9.85
N ASN A 26 38.30 -7.13 -10.69
CA ASN A 26 39.75 -7.02 -10.85
C ASN A 26 40.49 -6.55 -9.60
N SER A 27 39.83 -5.78 -8.73
CA SER A 27 40.42 -5.32 -7.47
C SER A 27 40.19 -6.30 -6.32
N THR A 28 39.16 -7.14 -6.39
CA THR A 28 38.76 -8.03 -5.29
C THR A 28 39.34 -9.43 -5.43
N PHE A 29 39.44 -9.95 -6.66
CA PHE A 29 39.80 -11.34 -6.91
C PHE A 29 41.08 -11.46 -7.71
N LYS A 30 42.01 -12.30 -7.25
CA LYS A 30 43.22 -12.66 -8.00
C LYS A 30 42.90 -13.44 -9.27
N GLN A 31 41.93 -14.36 -9.20
CA GLN A 31 41.46 -15.18 -10.32
C GLN A 31 39.93 -15.28 -10.29
N TYR A 32 39.31 -15.33 -11.47
CA TYR A 32 37.86 -15.44 -11.63
C TYR A 32 37.49 -15.98 -13.01
N ASN A 33 36.26 -16.47 -13.16
CA ASN A 33 35.70 -16.94 -14.43
C ASN A 33 34.50 -16.08 -14.86
N GLN A 34 34.00 -16.31 -16.08
CA GLN A 34 32.85 -15.56 -16.61
C GLN A 34 31.57 -15.73 -15.78
N ASN A 35 31.36 -16.89 -15.12
CA ASN A 35 30.20 -17.11 -14.26
C ASN A 35 30.24 -16.20 -13.03
N LYS A 36 31.42 -15.98 -12.45
CA LYS A 36 31.61 -15.03 -11.35
C LYS A 36 31.34 -13.59 -11.79
N ILE A 37 31.77 -13.20 -12.99
CA ILE A 37 31.41 -11.90 -13.58
C ILE A 37 29.90 -11.79 -13.76
N LEU A 38 29.25 -12.83 -14.29
CA LEU A 38 27.82 -12.86 -14.53
C LEU A 38 27.02 -12.72 -13.23
N TYR A 39 27.45 -13.38 -12.16
CA TYR A 39 26.83 -13.29 -10.83
C TYR A 39 26.80 -11.84 -10.32
N TYR A 40 27.95 -11.18 -10.23
CA TYR A 40 28.04 -9.80 -9.76
C TYR A 40 27.36 -8.81 -10.71
N PHE A 41 27.47 -9.03 -12.02
CA PHE A 41 26.79 -8.21 -13.01
C PHE A 41 25.27 -8.30 -12.85
N ASN A 42 24.71 -9.49 -12.69
CA ASN A 42 23.28 -9.68 -12.49
C ASN A 42 22.76 -9.13 -11.16
N ASN A 43 23.54 -9.22 -10.08
CA ASN A 43 23.20 -8.58 -8.82
C ASN A 43 23.12 -7.05 -8.98
N ASN A 44 24.10 -6.44 -9.65
CA ASN A 44 24.07 -5.01 -9.95
C ASN A 44 22.90 -4.61 -10.87
N LEU A 45 22.52 -5.46 -11.83
CA LEU A 45 21.34 -5.23 -12.67
C LEU A 45 20.04 -5.30 -11.87
N SER A 46 19.89 -6.29 -11.00
CA SER A 46 18.72 -6.45 -10.13
C SER A 46 18.55 -5.28 -9.17
N ASN A 47 19.63 -4.81 -8.54
CA ASN A 47 19.60 -3.61 -7.67
C ASN A 47 19.18 -2.35 -8.43
N ASN A 48 19.45 -2.29 -9.73
CA ASN A 48 19.04 -1.19 -10.62
C ASN A 48 17.66 -1.42 -11.29
N GLY A 49 16.91 -2.44 -10.88
CA GLY A 49 15.58 -2.77 -11.44
C GLY A 49 15.60 -3.26 -12.89
N GLN A 50 16.75 -3.78 -13.36
CA GLN A 50 16.92 -4.29 -14.72
C GLN A 50 16.80 -5.82 -14.79
N LYS A 51 16.35 -6.34 -15.93
CA LYS A 51 16.33 -7.78 -16.20
C LYS A 51 17.75 -8.35 -16.22
N LYS A 52 17.93 -9.47 -15.50
CA LYS A 52 19.16 -10.27 -15.50
C LYS A 52 19.59 -10.64 -16.93
N ALA A 53 20.88 -10.71 -17.15
CA ALA A 53 21.51 -11.12 -18.40
C ALA A 53 21.87 -12.62 -18.35
N THR A 54 21.87 -13.25 -19.52
CA THR A 54 22.41 -14.60 -19.71
C THR A 54 23.91 -14.56 -19.98
N LEU A 55 24.61 -15.69 -19.86
CA LEU A 55 26.04 -15.78 -20.15
C LEU A 55 26.38 -15.33 -21.59
N LYS A 56 25.59 -15.78 -22.58
CA LYS A 56 25.73 -15.36 -23.99
C LYS A 56 25.60 -13.84 -24.16
N THR A 57 24.69 -13.22 -23.39
CA THR A 57 24.51 -11.77 -23.40
C THR A 57 25.72 -11.04 -22.80
N LEU A 58 26.26 -11.54 -21.69
CA LEU A 58 27.46 -11.01 -21.07
C LEU A 58 28.67 -11.09 -22.03
N GLN A 59 28.88 -12.24 -22.67
CA GLN A 59 29.95 -12.43 -23.65
C GLN A 59 29.85 -11.42 -24.81
N SER A 60 28.64 -11.20 -25.34
CA SER A 60 28.40 -10.16 -26.36
C SER A 60 28.78 -8.77 -25.87
N TYR A 61 28.50 -8.43 -24.61
CA TYR A 61 28.88 -7.14 -24.04
C TYR A 61 30.40 -7.02 -23.88
N LEU A 62 31.07 -8.05 -23.38
CA LEU A 62 32.53 -8.09 -23.23
C LEU A 62 33.24 -7.95 -24.59
N TYR A 63 32.74 -8.64 -25.63
CA TYR A 63 33.24 -8.50 -26.99
C TYR A 63 33.15 -7.05 -27.50
N LYS A 64 32.02 -6.39 -27.25
CA LYS A 64 31.84 -5.00 -27.68
C LYS A 64 32.70 -4.01 -26.91
N LEU A 65 32.89 -4.22 -25.60
CA LEU A 65 33.81 -3.41 -24.79
C LEU A 65 35.25 -3.46 -25.34
N GLU A 66 35.67 -4.61 -25.84
CA GLU A 66 36.98 -4.78 -26.46
C GLU A 66 37.04 -4.24 -27.89
N LYS A 67 36.14 -4.68 -28.78
CA LYS A 67 36.23 -4.38 -30.23
C LYS A 67 35.69 -3.00 -30.60
N GLU A 68 34.50 -2.65 -30.13
CA GLU A 68 33.84 -1.38 -30.49
C GLU A 68 34.37 -0.22 -29.64
N PHE A 69 34.39 -0.38 -28.32
CA PHE A 69 34.76 0.70 -27.39
C PHE A 69 36.26 0.74 -27.08
N LYS A 70 36.99 -0.35 -27.30
CA LYS A 70 38.42 -0.49 -27.02
C LYS A 70 38.80 -0.07 -25.59
N VAL A 71 37.94 -0.37 -24.62
CA VAL A 71 38.11 0.00 -23.20
C VAL A 71 38.57 -1.16 -22.33
N THR A 72 38.41 -2.40 -22.80
CA THR A 72 38.94 -3.60 -22.14
C THR A 72 40.03 -4.25 -22.99
N SER A 73 40.92 -4.99 -22.34
CA SER A 73 41.88 -5.90 -22.95
C SER A 73 41.62 -7.27 -22.33
N ASN A 74 41.38 -8.27 -23.18
CA ASN A 74 40.99 -9.59 -22.75
C ASN A 74 42.20 -10.52 -22.89
N TYR A 75 42.61 -11.14 -21.79
CA TYR A 75 43.56 -12.24 -21.81
C TYR A 75 42.77 -13.55 -21.83
N TYR A 76 43.15 -14.44 -22.74
CA TYR A 76 42.55 -15.76 -22.91
C TYR A 76 43.69 -16.76 -23.10
N ARG A 77 43.77 -17.74 -22.21
CA ARG A 77 44.72 -18.85 -22.32
C ARG A 77 43.98 -20.17 -22.13
N HIS A 78 44.04 -21.03 -23.13
CA HIS A 78 43.58 -22.41 -23.01
C HIS A 78 44.58 -23.19 -22.15
N LEU A 79 44.13 -23.80 -21.05
CA LEU A 79 44.99 -24.52 -20.10
C LEU A 79 45.07 -26.03 -20.38
N GLY A 80 44.32 -26.52 -21.36
CA GLY A 80 44.27 -27.94 -21.74
C GLY A 80 42.88 -28.53 -21.55
N GLU A 81 42.67 -29.73 -22.10
CA GLU A 81 41.36 -30.40 -22.18
C GLU A 81 40.72 -30.62 -20.79
N ASN A 82 41.53 -30.88 -19.76
CA ASN A 82 41.08 -31.13 -18.39
C ASN A 82 41.16 -29.90 -17.45
N CYS A 83 41.83 -28.82 -17.87
CA CYS A 83 42.10 -27.64 -17.02
C CYS A 83 41.33 -26.38 -17.43
N GLY A 84 40.60 -26.43 -18.56
CA GLY A 84 39.70 -25.37 -19.00
C GLY A 84 40.42 -24.13 -19.57
N THR A 85 39.88 -22.94 -19.32
CA THR A 85 40.39 -21.69 -19.88
C THR A 85 40.60 -20.63 -18.79
N GLU A 86 41.79 -20.06 -18.75
CA GLU A 86 42.09 -18.86 -17.99
C GLU A 86 41.67 -17.61 -18.77
N ILE A 87 40.83 -16.78 -18.15
CA ILE A 87 40.31 -15.56 -18.78
C ILE A 87 40.46 -14.40 -17.81
N HIS A 88 41.08 -13.30 -18.27
CA HIS A 88 41.22 -12.09 -17.48
C HIS A 88 40.82 -10.85 -18.29
N TYR A 89 39.93 -10.02 -17.73
CA TYR A 89 39.38 -8.84 -18.40
C TYR A 89 39.95 -7.56 -17.78
N LYS A 90 41.05 -7.05 -18.33
CA LYS A 90 41.72 -5.84 -17.83
C LYS A 90 41.08 -4.57 -18.39
N LEU A 91 40.78 -3.59 -17.55
CA LEU A 91 40.39 -2.26 -18.03
C LEU A 91 41.64 -1.53 -18.56
N ARG A 92 41.57 -1.01 -19.79
CA ARG A 92 42.68 -0.26 -20.42
C ARG A 92 42.84 1.15 -19.86
N PHE A 93 41.78 1.69 -19.27
CA PHE A 93 41.75 3.03 -18.70
C PHE A 93 41.05 2.99 -17.33
N SER A 94 41.14 4.09 -16.58
CA SER A 94 40.36 4.26 -15.36
C SER A 94 38.86 4.14 -15.64
N LYS A 95 38.10 3.65 -14.64
CA LYS A 95 36.63 3.52 -14.71
C LYS A 95 35.94 4.76 -15.29
N LYS A 96 36.38 5.96 -14.88
CA LYS A 96 35.83 7.25 -15.32
C LYS A 96 36.03 7.47 -16.83
N ILE A 97 37.22 7.18 -17.33
CA ILE A 97 37.54 7.30 -18.76
C ILE A 97 36.76 6.28 -19.59
N CYS A 98 36.64 5.05 -19.11
CA CYS A 98 35.84 4.01 -19.76
C CYS A 98 34.37 4.43 -19.88
N HIS A 99 33.76 4.97 -18.81
CA HIS A 99 32.40 5.50 -18.85
C HIS A 99 32.27 6.66 -19.85
N TYR A 100 33.23 7.59 -19.87
CA TYR A 100 33.24 8.70 -20.82
C TYR A 100 33.25 8.22 -22.28
N LYS A 101 34.12 7.26 -22.62
CA LYS A 101 34.20 6.70 -23.99
C LYS A 101 32.90 6.04 -24.43
N ILE A 102 32.29 5.24 -23.56
CA ILE A 102 30.99 4.62 -23.83
C ILE A 102 29.93 5.70 -24.05
N ASN A 103 29.83 6.68 -23.14
CA ASN A 103 28.84 7.76 -23.24
C ASN A 103 29.02 8.61 -24.50
N LYS A 104 30.27 8.93 -24.87
CA LYS A 104 30.61 9.68 -26.08
C LYS A 104 30.14 8.95 -27.33
N HIS A 105 30.38 7.64 -27.42
CA HIS A 105 29.93 6.82 -28.57
C HIS A 105 28.40 6.87 -28.75
N PHE A 106 27.62 6.70 -27.68
CA PHE A 106 26.15 6.77 -27.78
C PHE A 106 25.64 8.17 -28.12
N ARG A 107 26.34 9.22 -27.67
CA ARG A 107 26.03 10.61 -28.04
C ARG A 107 26.26 10.84 -29.54
N ASN A 108 27.42 10.44 -30.06
CA ASN A 108 27.75 10.57 -31.47
C ASN A 108 26.77 9.80 -32.36
N LYS A 109 26.45 8.55 -31.99
CA LYS A 109 25.48 7.72 -32.73
C LYS A 109 24.07 8.32 -32.78
N LYS A 110 23.69 9.08 -31.75
CA LYS A 110 22.40 9.80 -31.74
C LYS A 110 22.43 10.99 -32.71
N GLU A 111 23.54 11.70 -32.76
CA GLU A 111 23.76 12.82 -33.68
C GLU A 111 23.78 12.33 -35.13
N GLU A 112 24.55 11.28 -35.44
CA GLU A 112 24.60 10.66 -36.77
C GLU A 112 23.21 10.27 -37.29
N ARG A 113 22.37 9.66 -36.44
CA ARG A 113 20.98 9.31 -36.79
C ARG A 113 20.10 10.53 -37.02
N PHE A 114 20.38 11.66 -36.36
CA PHE A 114 19.67 12.89 -36.63
C PHE A 114 20.08 13.45 -37.99
N GLN A 115 21.38 13.57 -38.24
CA GLN A 115 21.93 14.03 -39.53
C GLN A 115 21.44 13.16 -40.70
N GLN A 116 21.43 11.83 -40.57
CA GLN A 116 20.89 10.91 -41.58
C GLN A 116 19.42 11.17 -41.89
N ARG A 117 18.58 11.45 -40.87
CA ARG A 117 17.16 11.77 -41.09
C ARG A 117 16.98 13.11 -41.78
N THR A 118 17.75 14.11 -41.37
CA THR A 118 17.76 15.45 -41.98
C THR A 118 18.18 15.36 -43.46
N ASN A 119 19.28 14.67 -43.76
CA ASN A 119 19.78 14.48 -45.12
C ASN A 119 18.78 13.68 -45.98
N SER A 120 18.18 12.62 -45.43
CA SER A 120 17.14 11.86 -46.15
C SER A 120 15.90 12.70 -46.46
N TYR A 121 15.51 13.62 -45.57
CA TYR A 121 14.41 14.55 -45.80
C TYR A 121 14.74 15.53 -46.93
N TYR A 122 15.93 16.15 -46.89
CA TYR A 122 16.37 17.05 -47.95
C TYR A 122 16.52 16.32 -49.30
N GLN A 123 17.14 15.14 -49.33
CA GLN A 123 17.26 14.33 -50.55
C GLN A 123 15.89 14.05 -51.18
N LYS A 124 14.86 13.69 -50.39
CA LYS A 124 13.49 13.47 -50.89
C LYS A 124 12.84 14.73 -51.47
N ILE A 125 13.17 15.91 -50.95
CA ILE A 125 12.66 17.18 -51.47
C ILE A 125 13.33 17.49 -52.81
N TYR A 126 14.65 17.35 -52.89
CA TYR A 126 15.40 17.68 -54.11
C TYR A 126 15.17 16.67 -55.25
N THR A 127 14.96 15.38 -54.98
CA THR A 127 14.68 14.37 -56.03
C THR A 127 13.25 14.41 -56.58
N ASN A 128 12.28 14.98 -55.84
CA ASN A 128 10.90 15.11 -56.32
C ASN A 128 10.69 16.27 -57.32
N ASN A 129 11.69 17.12 -57.54
CA ASN A 129 11.62 18.23 -58.50
C ASN A 129 12.19 17.87 -59.89
N GLY A 130 12.57 16.60 -60.13
CA GLY A 130 13.12 16.11 -61.39
C GLY A 130 12.22 15.09 -62.10
N SER A 131 11.00 15.48 -62.46
CA SER A 131 10.20 14.71 -63.44
C SER A 131 9.54 15.64 -64.46
N VAL A 132 10.38 16.21 -65.31
CA VAL A 132 10.05 16.68 -66.67
C VAL A 132 11.08 15.94 -67.51
N GLU A 133 10.77 14.98 -68.36
CA GLU A 133 9.79 14.96 -69.45
C GLU A 133 9.26 13.53 -69.66
N LYS A 134 7.97 13.41 -69.98
CA LYS A 134 7.45 12.46 -70.97
C LYS A 134 6.02 12.86 -71.28
N TRP A 135 5.89 13.60 -72.37
CA TRP A 135 4.65 13.67 -73.13
C TRP A 135 4.20 12.25 -73.45
N GLU A 136 3.01 11.87 -72.98
CA GLU A 136 1.97 11.19 -73.76
C GLU A 136 0.85 10.61 -72.85
N CYS A 137 -0.39 10.83 -73.32
CA CYS A 137 -1.65 10.14 -73.01
C CYS A 137 -2.42 10.49 -71.72
N ASN A 138 -3.46 11.34 -71.88
CA ASN A 138 -4.33 11.86 -70.83
C ASN A 138 -5.51 10.95 -70.38
N ASN A 139 -5.71 9.75 -70.93
CA ASN A 139 -6.90 8.94 -70.59
C ASN A 139 -6.72 7.89 -69.47
N ASN A 140 -5.50 7.61 -69.00
CA ASN A 140 -5.26 6.54 -67.99
C ASN A 140 -5.00 7.06 -66.55
N LYS A 141 -4.89 8.38 -66.34
CA LYS A 141 -4.65 8.97 -65.01
C LYS A 141 -5.86 8.91 -64.08
N ASN A 142 -7.09 9.03 -64.61
CA ASN A 142 -8.29 9.13 -63.77
C ASN A 142 -8.65 7.79 -63.09
N ASN A 143 -8.56 6.67 -63.82
CA ASN A 143 -8.77 5.32 -63.25
C ASN A 143 -7.71 4.95 -62.22
N LYS A 144 -6.44 5.30 -62.45
CA LYS A 144 -5.34 5.06 -61.51
C LYS A 144 -5.46 5.93 -60.24
N LYS A 145 -6.01 7.15 -60.34
CA LYS A 145 -6.28 8.03 -59.20
C LYS A 145 -7.42 7.50 -58.32
N LYS A 146 -8.55 7.11 -58.92
CA LYS A 146 -9.68 6.48 -58.20
C LYS A 146 -9.26 5.19 -57.48
N LYS A 147 -8.48 4.33 -58.14
CA LYS A 147 -7.97 3.09 -57.51
C LYS A 147 -7.07 3.36 -56.30
N LYS A 148 -6.15 4.33 -56.41
CA LYS A 148 -5.28 4.74 -55.29
C LYS A 148 -6.05 5.35 -54.11
N GLU A 149 -7.14 6.06 -54.41
CA GLU A 149 -8.01 6.67 -53.40
C GLU A 149 -8.85 5.63 -52.66
N LEU A 150 -9.40 4.65 -53.38
CA LEU A 150 -10.06 3.47 -52.78
C LEU A 150 -9.10 2.67 -51.89
N GLU A 151 -7.90 2.35 -52.37
CA GLU A 151 -6.87 1.67 -51.58
C GLU A 151 -6.46 2.48 -50.32
N LYS A 152 -6.52 3.82 -50.40
CA LYS A 152 -6.24 4.68 -49.24
C LYS A 152 -7.37 4.59 -48.22
N ILE A 153 -8.63 4.68 -48.65
CA ILE A 153 -9.81 4.57 -47.78
C ILE A 153 -9.83 3.20 -47.08
N GLU A 154 -9.57 2.12 -47.83
CA GLU A 154 -9.53 0.77 -47.31
C GLU A 154 -8.45 0.60 -46.23
N ARG A 155 -7.23 1.09 -46.49
CA ARG A 155 -6.14 1.12 -45.50
C ARG A 155 -6.51 1.93 -44.25
N GLU A 156 -7.19 3.06 -44.40
CA GLU A 156 -7.62 3.90 -43.27
C GLU A 156 -8.70 3.21 -42.44
N ASN A 157 -9.63 2.50 -43.08
CA ASN A 157 -10.66 1.69 -42.41
C ASN A 157 -10.03 0.53 -41.64
N THR A 158 -9.09 -0.22 -42.24
CA THR A 158 -8.35 -1.29 -41.54
C THR A 158 -7.58 -0.76 -40.33
N GLN A 159 -7.02 0.45 -40.42
CA GLN A 159 -6.34 1.09 -39.27
C GLN A 159 -7.31 1.45 -38.15
N LEU A 160 -8.51 1.96 -38.49
CA LEU A 160 -9.56 2.28 -37.53
C LEU A 160 -10.13 1.02 -36.86
N GLU A 161 -10.37 -0.04 -37.62
CA GLU A 161 -10.81 -1.35 -37.07
C GLU A 161 -9.79 -1.92 -36.09
N ASN A 162 -8.51 -1.92 -36.45
CA ASN A 162 -7.44 -2.36 -35.57
C ASN A 162 -7.36 -1.52 -34.29
N TYR A 163 -7.62 -0.22 -34.39
CA TYR A 163 -7.67 0.67 -33.23
C TYR A 163 -8.86 0.33 -32.32
N ILE A 164 -10.05 0.14 -32.88
CA ILE A 164 -11.27 -0.23 -32.13
C ILE A 164 -11.10 -1.58 -31.42
N LYS A 165 -10.58 -2.59 -32.13
CA LYS A 165 -10.28 -3.92 -31.55
C LYS A 165 -9.33 -3.80 -30.35
N LYS A 166 -8.34 -2.90 -30.41
CA LYS A 166 -7.43 -2.63 -29.28
C LYS A 166 -8.12 -1.90 -28.12
N CYS A 167 -9.04 -1.00 -28.41
CA CYS A 167 -9.74 -0.21 -27.39
C CYS A 167 -10.75 -1.01 -26.57
N LYS A 168 -11.29 -2.11 -27.11
CA LYS A 168 -12.27 -2.98 -26.41
C LYS A 168 -13.39 -2.15 -25.78
N PHE A 169 -14.15 -1.43 -26.60
CA PHE A 169 -15.32 -0.68 -26.16
C PHE A 169 -16.38 -1.65 -25.62
N LYS A 170 -17.17 -1.18 -24.63
CA LYS A 170 -18.25 -1.96 -24.02
C LYS A 170 -19.57 -1.77 -24.74
N ASP A 171 -19.76 -0.62 -25.37
CA ASP A 171 -20.94 -0.29 -26.17
C ASP A 171 -20.59 -0.07 -27.64
N ASP A 172 -21.58 -0.20 -28.52
CA ASP A 172 -21.44 -0.01 -29.96
C ASP A 172 -21.55 1.46 -30.38
N LYS A 173 -21.44 2.41 -29.45
CA LYS A 173 -21.53 3.85 -29.77
C LYS A 173 -20.41 4.31 -30.70
N TYR A 174 -19.28 3.59 -30.74
CA TYR A 174 -18.20 3.88 -31.69
C TYR A 174 -18.60 3.71 -33.15
N LEU A 175 -19.65 2.92 -33.46
CA LEU A 175 -20.16 2.76 -34.84
C LEU A 175 -20.64 4.09 -35.42
N SER A 176 -21.28 4.93 -34.61
CA SER A 176 -21.71 6.28 -35.02
C SER A 176 -20.53 7.17 -35.41
N ILE A 177 -19.35 6.96 -34.82
CA ILE A 177 -18.12 7.72 -35.11
C ILE A 177 -17.46 7.20 -36.40
N LEU A 178 -17.53 5.90 -36.65
CA LEU A 178 -17.00 5.29 -37.88
C LEU A 178 -17.74 5.77 -39.13
N ASN A 179 -19.06 5.93 -39.04
CA ASN A 179 -19.92 6.33 -40.15
C ASN A 179 -19.85 7.83 -40.50
N LEU A 180 -19.09 8.64 -39.74
CA LEU A 180 -18.92 10.06 -40.03
C LEU A 180 -18.11 10.27 -41.31
N GLU A 181 -18.57 11.14 -42.20
CA GLU A 181 -17.83 11.55 -43.40
C GLU A 181 -16.74 12.57 -43.03
N THR A 182 -15.68 12.09 -42.37
CA THR A 182 -14.58 12.91 -41.83
C THR A 182 -13.24 12.18 -41.97
N THR A 183 -12.13 12.91 -41.76
CA THR A 183 -10.79 12.31 -41.83
C THR A 183 -10.55 11.31 -40.70
N LYS A 184 -9.68 10.33 -40.97
CA LYS A 184 -9.26 9.33 -39.98
C LYS A 184 -8.77 9.97 -38.68
N GLU A 185 -8.01 11.06 -38.75
CA GLU A 185 -7.46 11.74 -37.58
C GLU A 185 -8.57 12.29 -36.67
N ILE A 186 -9.65 12.81 -37.26
CA ILE A 186 -10.82 13.31 -36.52
C ILE A 186 -11.56 12.13 -35.88
N LYS A 187 -11.78 11.04 -36.62
CA LYS A 187 -12.40 9.82 -36.08
C LYS A 187 -11.62 9.26 -34.89
N ILE A 188 -10.29 9.17 -34.99
CA ILE A 188 -9.43 8.71 -33.89
C ILE A 188 -9.57 9.61 -32.65
N LYS A 189 -9.57 10.93 -32.82
CA LYS A 189 -9.77 11.86 -31.70
C LYS A 189 -11.11 11.63 -31.00
N LYS A 190 -12.20 11.48 -31.76
CA LYS A 190 -13.53 11.17 -31.21
C LYS A 190 -13.57 9.81 -30.49
N LEU A 191 -12.93 8.78 -31.05
CA LEU A 191 -12.82 7.46 -30.39
C LEU A 191 -12.04 7.53 -29.07
N ILE A 192 -10.98 8.33 -29.01
CA ILE A 192 -10.22 8.58 -27.75
C ILE A 192 -11.12 9.22 -26.70
N GLU A 193 -11.91 10.22 -27.09
CA GLU A 193 -12.83 10.91 -26.20
C GLU A 193 -13.93 9.97 -25.68
N LEU A 194 -14.54 9.18 -26.56
CA LEU A 194 -15.51 8.15 -26.19
C LEU A 194 -14.92 7.17 -25.17
N LYS A 195 -13.67 6.69 -25.39
CA LYS A 195 -13.03 5.75 -24.47
C LYS A 195 -12.70 6.39 -23.11
N LYS A 196 -12.33 7.67 -23.09
CA LYS A 196 -12.12 8.41 -21.84
C LYS A 196 -13.41 8.50 -21.03
N GLU A 197 -14.52 8.79 -21.70
CA GLU A 197 -15.83 8.91 -21.06
C GLU A 197 -16.34 7.56 -20.53
N GLU A 198 -16.20 6.49 -21.30
CA GLU A 198 -16.50 5.13 -20.84
C GLU A 198 -15.71 4.78 -19.56
N ASN A 199 -14.39 5.02 -19.57
CA ASN A 199 -13.54 4.77 -18.41
C ASN A 199 -13.91 5.66 -17.20
N ARG A 200 -14.38 6.88 -17.43
CA ARG A 200 -14.83 7.79 -16.37
C ARG A 200 -16.08 7.22 -15.68
N ARG A 201 -17.09 6.83 -16.46
CA ARG A 201 -18.33 6.21 -15.96
C ARG A 201 -18.05 4.94 -15.15
N GLU A 202 -17.15 4.08 -15.63
CA GLU A 202 -16.76 2.88 -14.89
C GLU A 202 -16.08 3.19 -13.55
N ARG A 203 -15.20 4.20 -13.50
CA ARG A 203 -14.58 4.64 -12.23
C ARG A 203 -15.61 5.19 -11.25
N GLU A 204 -16.61 5.91 -11.74
CA GLU A 204 -17.69 6.46 -10.92
C GLU A 204 -18.58 5.36 -10.36
N GLN A 205 -18.97 4.39 -11.19
CA GLN A 205 -19.71 3.19 -10.74
C GLN A 205 -18.93 2.36 -9.72
N ASN A 206 -17.62 2.17 -9.93
CA ASN A 206 -16.78 1.46 -8.98
C ASN A 206 -16.63 2.22 -7.64
N LYS A 207 -16.56 3.56 -7.69
CA LYS A 207 -16.55 4.39 -6.47
C LYS A 207 -17.87 4.31 -5.71
N SER A 208 -19.01 4.37 -6.40
CA SER A 208 -20.32 4.27 -5.77
C SER A 208 -20.54 2.89 -5.16
N LYS A 209 -20.19 1.81 -5.88
CA LYS A 209 -20.26 0.44 -5.35
C LYS A 209 -19.43 0.27 -4.08
N LYS A 210 -18.20 0.78 -4.08
CA LYS A 210 -17.31 0.75 -2.90
C LYS A 210 -17.87 1.57 -1.73
N LEU A 211 -18.58 2.66 -1.99
CA LEU A 211 -19.25 3.45 -0.95
C LEU A 211 -20.43 2.68 -0.34
N VAL A 212 -21.24 2.01 -1.18
CA VAL A 212 -22.38 1.20 -0.73
C VAL A 212 -21.92 0.02 0.13
N GLU A 213 -20.86 -0.68 -0.29
CA GLU A 213 -20.27 -1.78 0.50
C GLU A 213 -19.82 -1.30 1.88
N LYS A 214 -19.20 -0.11 1.95
CA LYS A 214 -18.79 0.52 3.20
C LYS A 214 -19.99 0.91 4.07
N GLN A 215 -21.05 1.48 3.50
CA GLN A 215 -22.25 1.83 4.27
C GLN A 215 -22.87 0.60 4.95
N LYS A 216 -22.91 -0.55 4.26
CA LYS A 216 -23.37 -1.83 4.84
C LYS A 216 -22.48 -2.32 5.99
N GLU A 217 -21.16 -2.16 5.87
CA GLU A 217 -20.22 -2.53 6.93
C GLU A 217 -20.41 -1.65 8.18
N LEU A 218 -20.64 -0.35 8.00
CA LEU A 218 -20.96 0.57 9.09
C LEU A 218 -22.27 0.19 9.81
N GLU A 219 -23.32 -0.14 9.05
CA GLU A 219 -24.60 -0.61 9.62
C GLU A 219 -24.40 -1.85 10.47
N LYS A 220 -23.62 -2.82 9.98
CA LYS A 220 -23.31 -4.05 10.71
C LYS A 220 -22.61 -3.77 12.04
N ILE A 221 -21.54 -2.97 12.03
CA ILE A 221 -20.77 -2.65 13.23
C ILE A 221 -21.62 -1.92 14.28
N LEU A 222 -22.43 -0.95 13.83
CA LEU A 222 -23.33 -0.21 14.72
C LEU A 222 -24.42 -1.12 15.29
N GLY A 223 -24.95 -2.06 14.51
CA GLY A 223 -25.88 -3.08 14.96
C GLY A 223 -25.30 -3.99 16.05
N GLU A 224 -24.12 -4.56 15.82
CA GLU A 224 -23.40 -5.38 16.79
C GLU A 224 -23.12 -4.62 18.09
N THR A 225 -22.74 -3.34 17.97
CA THR A 225 -22.52 -2.44 19.12
C THR A 225 -23.81 -2.24 19.93
N LYS A 226 -24.94 -1.99 19.25
CA LYS A 226 -26.25 -1.82 19.90
C LYS A 226 -26.64 -3.07 20.69
N GLU A 227 -26.45 -4.26 20.12
CA GLU A 227 -26.72 -5.53 20.81
C GLU A 227 -25.83 -5.72 22.04
N GLY A 228 -24.53 -5.41 21.94
CA GLY A 228 -23.60 -5.46 23.08
C GLY A 228 -24.03 -4.54 24.22
N LEU A 229 -24.38 -3.29 23.92
CA LEU A 229 -24.85 -2.32 24.91
C LEU A 229 -26.20 -2.72 25.53
N LYS A 230 -27.10 -3.32 24.75
CA LYS A 230 -28.37 -3.86 25.26
C LYS A 230 -28.12 -4.96 26.31
N LYS A 231 -27.18 -5.88 26.05
CA LYS A 231 -26.75 -6.93 27.01
C LYS A 231 -26.10 -6.33 28.27
N GLU A 232 -25.37 -5.22 28.13
CA GLU A 232 -24.80 -4.48 29.26
C GLU A 232 -25.88 -3.81 30.15
N GLY A 233 -27.12 -3.64 29.67
CA GLY A 233 -28.24 -3.08 30.42
C GLY A 233 -28.52 -1.59 30.17
N TYR A 234 -28.09 -1.08 29.01
CA TYR A 234 -28.39 0.29 28.56
C TYR A 234 -29.79 0.40 27.95
N ASN A 235 -30.40 1.59 28.00
CA ASN A 235 -31.75 1.85 27.48
C ASN A 235 -31.82 1.74 25.94
N GLU A 236 -32.66 0.83 25.44
CA GLU A 236 -32.79 0.54 24.01
C GLU A 236 -33.28 1.72 23.14
N LYS A 237 -34.27 2.50 23.62
CA LYS A 237 -34.82 3.63 22.86
C LYS A 237 -33.79 4.76 22.70
N GLN A 238 -33.03 5.02 23.75
CA GLN A 238 -31.94 6.02 23.72
C GLN A 238 -30.78 5.55 22.83
N LEU A 239 -30.41 4.26 22.90
CA LEU A 239 -29.38 3.67 22.03
C LEU A 239 -29.74 3.82 20.54
N GLU A 240 -30.98 3.53 20.15
CA GLU A 240 -31.43 3.65 18.76
C GLU A 240 -31.21 5.07 18.22
N THR A 241 -31.57 6.07 19.02
CA THR A 241 -31.43 7.48 18.65
C THR A 241 -29.98 7.87 18.43
N GLU A 242 -29.08 7.45 19.33
CA GLU A 242 -27.65 7.76 19.24
C GLU A 242 -26.95 7.00 18.09
N ILE A 243 -27.36 5.75 17.83
CA ILE A 243 -26.86 4.95 16.71
C ILE A 243 -27.24 5.59 15.37
N GLN A 244 -28.49 6.06 15.23
CA GLN A 244 -28.93 6.76 14.01
C GLN A 244 -28.16 8.06 13.78
N LYS A 245 -27.89 8.84 14.84
CA LYS A 245 -27.04 10.04 14.76
C LYS A 245 -25.62 9.69 14.30
N ALA A 246 -25.04 8.63 14.85
CA ALA A 246 -23.73 8.16 14.45
C ALA A 246 -23.72 7.76 12.96
N TYR A 247 -24.69 6.94 12.52
CA TYR A 247 -24.79 6.53 11.13
C TYR A 247 -24.87 7.72 10.16
N LYS A 248 -25.78 8.67 10.40
CA LYS A 248 -25.92 9.88 9.56
C LYS A 248 -24.64 10.70 9.46
N LYS A 249 -23.84 10.76 10.54
CA LYS A 249 -22.59 11.53 10.58
C LYS A 249 -21.46 10.88 9.79
N TYR A 250 -21.44 9.55 9.68
CA TYR A 250 -20.31 8.80 9.13
C TYR A 250 -20.60 8.04 7.83
N LYS A 251 -21.85 7.96 7.37
CA LYS A 251 -22.25 7.26 6.12
C LYS A 251 -21.49 7.68 4.86
N ASP A 252 -21.02 8.93 4.81
CA ASP A 252 -20.29 9.51 3.66
C ASP A 252 -18.78 9.62 3.92
N LYS A 253 -18.28 9.04 5.04
CA LYS A 253 -16.87 9.15 5.47
C LYS A 253 -16.15 7.80 5.37
N PRO A 254 -15.60 7.44 4.18
CA PRO A 254 -15.12 6.09 3.90
C PRO A 254 -13.88 5.64 4.68
N HIS A 255 -13.13 6.56 5.30
CA HIS A 255 -11.98 6.25 6.17
C HIS A 255 -12.43 5.76 7.55
N PHE A 256 -13.57 6.25 8.02
CA PHE A 256 -14.17 5.87 9.30
C PHE A 256 -14.62 4.41 9.34
N ILE A 257 -15.04 3.89 8.18
CA ILE A 257 -15.71 2.60 8.05
C ILE A 257 -14.73 1.42 8.00
N VAL A 258 -13.61 1.57 7.29
CA VAL A 258 -12.70 0.46 6.95
C VAL A 258 -11.55 0.31 7.94
N GLU A 259 -11.22 1.36 8.68
CA GLU A 259 -10.04 1.40 9.55
C GLU A 259 -10.43 1.46 11.04
N SER A 260 -11.54 0.80 11.41
CA SER A 260 -11.99 0.68 12.81
C SER A 260 -10.95 0.08 13.75
N SER A 261 -10.08 -0.80 13.23
CA SER A 261 -8.97 -1.40 13.96
C SER A 261 -7.72 -0.52 14.05
N LYS A 262 -7.61 0.50 13.18
CA LYS A 262 -6.49 1.46 13.16
C LYS A 262 -6.81 2.76 13.89
N TYR A 263 -8.07 3.18 13.93
CA TYR A 263 -8.48 4.42 14.58
C TYR A 263 -9.42 4.17 15.75
N GLU A 264 -9.17 4.90 16.83
CA GLU A 264 -9.93 4.87 18.08
C GLU A 264 -11.36 5.44 17.96
N ASP A 265 -11.77 5.81 16.75
CA ASP A 265 -12.97 6.59 16.49
C ASP A 265 -14.25 5.86 16.88
N LEU A 266 -14.35 4.57 16.58
CA LEU A 266 -15.49 3.72 16.96
C LEU A 266 -15.59 3.59 18.48
N ARG A 267 -14.46 3.37 19.16
CA ARG A 267 -14.41 3.35 20.63
C ARG A 267 -14.79 4.71 21.22
N GLN A 268 -14.41 5.82 20.59
CA GLN A 268 -14.85 7.15 21.02
C GLN A 268 -16.36 7.36 20.86
N ILE A 269 -16.97 6.87 19.77
CA ILE A 269 -18.43 6.91 19.60
C ILE A 269 -19.10 6.11 20.72
N VAL A 270 -18.67 4.87 20.93
CA VAL A 270 -19.22 4.00 21.99
C VAL A 270 -19.05 4.65 23.35
N LYS A 271 -17.90 5.26 23.63
CA LYS A 271 -17.64 5.99 24.89
C LYS A 271 -18.58 7.18 25.07
N ARG A 272 -18.92 7.90 23.99
CA ARG A 272 -19.90 8.99 24.03
C ARG A 272 -21.30 8.43 24.29
N MET A 273 -21.71 7.40 23.57
CA MET A 273 -23.00 6.71 23.78
C MET A 273 -23.17 6.21 25.22
N LYS A 274 -22.12 5.56 25.78
CA LYS A 274 -22.11 5.09 27.17
C LYS A 274 -22.19 6.21 28.21
N LYS A 275 -21.87 7.47 27.84
CA LYS A 275 -21.99 8.64 28.72
C LYS A 275 -23.38 9.28 28.64
N THR A 276 -23.99 9.31 27.45
CA THR A 276 -25.30 9.93 27.24
C THR A 276 -26.47 9.01 27.56
N VAL A 277 -26.30 7.70 27.41
CA VAL A 277 -27.36 6.70 27.65
C VAL A 277 -27.29 6.16 29.07
N GLU A 278 -28.44 6.11 29.74
CA GLU A 278 -28.56 5.59 31.10
C GLU A 278 -28.36 4.06 31.14
N CYS A 279 -27.65 3.60 32.18
CA CYS A 279 -27.35 2.18 32.41
C CYS A 279 -27.90 1.74 33.77
N LYS A 280 -28.77 0.73 33.79
CA LYS A 280 -29.42 0.23 35.02
C LYS A 280 -28.43 -0.35 36.05
N LYS A 281 -27.24 -0.80 35.63
CA LYS A 281 -26.27 -1.51 36.50
C LYS A 281 -25.29 -0.61 37.27
N LYS A 282 -25.18 0.68 36.94
CA LYS A 282 -24.18 1.57 37.59
C LYS A 282 -24.54 1.91 39.04
N GLY A 283 -25.81 2.18 39.36
CA GLY A 283 -26.24 2.54 40.71
C GLY A 283 -26.00 1.44 41.76
N GLN A 284 -26.30 0.18 41.43
CA GLN A 284 -26.28 -0.91 42.41
C GLN A 284 -24.88 -1.28 42.95
N LYS A 285 -23.80 -1.08 42.18
CA LYS A 285 -22.43 -1.44 42.62
C LYS A 285 -21.77 -0.37 43.49
N GLU A 286 -22.08 0.90 43.26
CA GLU A 286 -21.55 2.01 44.06
C GLU A 286 -22.21 2.03 45.45
N ASP A 287 -23.52 1.79 45.53
CA ASP A 287 -24.27 1.73 46.79
C ASP A 287 -23.75 0.61 47.72
N HIS A 288 -23.51 -0.61 47.21
CA HIS A 288 -23.08 -1.73 48.04
C HIS A 288 -21.65 -1.57 48.60
N LYS A 289 -20.77 -0.85 47.89
CA LYS A 289 -19.42 -0.52 48.36
C LYS A 289 -19.47 0.57 49.43
N GLN A 290 -20.31 1.57 49.25
CA GLN A 290 -20.49 2.67 50.19
C GLN A 290 -21.14 2.18 51.50
N ILE A 291 -22.18 1.36 51.42
CA ILE A 291 -22.81 0.71 52.58
C ILE A 291 -21.77 -0.08 53.39
N ARG A 292 -20.96 -0.91 52.73
CA ARG A 292 -19.93 -1.71 53.40
C ARG A 292 -18.88 -0.87 54.13
N ASN A 293 -18.42 0.22 53.51
CA ASN A 293 -17.42 1.10 54.13
C ASN A 293 -17.98 1.83 55.35
N ASN A 294 -19.25 2.25 55.28
CA ASN A 294 -19.92 2.89 56.39
C ASN A 294 -20.11 1.91 57.55
N ILE A 295 -20.61 0.70 57.27
CA ILE A 295 -20.74 -0.37 58.27
C ILE A 295 -19.38 -0.71 58.91
N PHE A 296 -18.32 -0.81 58.11
CA PHE A 296 -16.96 -1.03 58.60
C PHE A 296 -16.52 0.06 59.59
N SER A 297 -16.78 1.32 59.27
CA SER A 297 -16.39 2.46 60.12
C SER A 297 -17.14 2.45 61.44
N ILE A 298 -18.45 2.14 61.42
CA ILE A 298 -19.28 2.04 62.63
C ILE A 298 -18.78 0.89 63.52
N LEU A 299 -18.52 -0.29 62.96
CA LEU A 299 -18.06 -1.46 63.72
C LEU A 299 -16.66 -1.27 64.31
N ILE A 300 -15.76 -0.59 63.60
CA ILE A 300 -14.45 -0.21 64.15
C ILE A 300 -14.65 0.67 65.39
N ASP A 301 -15.51 1.68 65.32
CA ASP A 301 -15.71 2.61 66.41
C ASP A 301 -16.33 1.95 67.65
N GLN A 302 -17.25 0.99 67.44
CA GLN A 302 -17.89 0.22 68.50
C GLN A 302 -16.95 -0.78 69.19
N LEU A 303 -15.99 -1.36 68.47
CA LEU A 303 -15.17 -2.49 68.95
C LEU A 303 -13.71 -2.12 69.26
N LYS A 304 -13.23 -0.94 68.86
CA LYS A 304 -11.84 -0.49 69.09
C LYS A 304 -11.41 -0.46 70.57
N ASN A 305 -12.37 -0.33 71.49
CA ASN A 305 -12.11 -0.31 72.93
C ASN A 305 -11.99 -1.73 73.52
N LYS A 306 -12.45 -2.76 72.81
CA LYS A 306 -12.46 -4.16 73.26
C LYS A 306 -11.39 -5.02 72.58
N VAL A 307 -10.98 -4.64 71.37
CA VAL A 307 -10.04 -5.39 70.53
C VAL A 307 -9.07 -4.43 69.88
N GLU A 308 -7.78 -4.80 69.86
CA GLU A 308 -6.76 -3.97 69.22
C GLU A 308 -7.11 -3.71 67.74
N VAL A 309 -7.11 -2.43 67.34
CA VAL A 309 -7.51 -1.98 66.00
C VAL A 309 -6.72 -2.69 64.89
N LYS A 310 -5.44 -3.01 65.12
CA LYS A 310 -4.58 -3.71 64.15
C LYS A 310 -5.08 -5.12 63.84
N VAL A 311 -5.72 -5.78 64.80
CA VAL A 311 -6.31 -7.12 64.65
C VAL A 311 -7.75 -7.02 64.15
N LEU A 312 -8.51 -6.07 64.70
CA LEU A 312 -9.91 -5.86 64.38
C LEU A 312 -10.12 -5.46 62.91
N ALA A 313 -9.32 -4.54 62.38
CA ALA A 313 -9.47 -4.02 61.02
C ALA A 313 -9.39 -5.10 59.91
N PRO A 314 -8.38 -5.98 59.85
CA PRO A 314 -8.35 -7.05 58.86
C PRO A 314 -9.46 -8.08 59.07
N MET A 315 -9.86 -8.35 60.31
CA MET A 315 -10.93 -9.29 60.64
C MET A 315 -12.30 -8.79 60.15
N LEU A 316 -12.64 -7.53 60.42
CA LEU A 316 -13.85 -6.88 59.93
C LEU A 316 -13.91 -6.83 58.40
N ARG A 317 -12.78 -6.57 57.73
CA ARG A 317 -12.71 -6.61 56.25
C ARG A 317 -13.00 -7.99 55.69
N ASN A 318 -12.51 -9.04 56.34
CA ASN A 318 -12.76 -10.42 55.94
C ASN A 318 -14.19 -10.85 56.23
N TYR A 319 -14.78 -10.39 57.32
CA TYR A 319 -16.17 -10.67 57.66
C TYR A 319 -17.14 -9.98 56.69
N LEU A 320 -17.02 -8.66 56.50
CA LEU A 320 -17.89 -7.88 55.63
C LEU A 320 -17.75 -8.22 54.13
N SER A 321 -16.64 -8.84 53.72
CA SER A 321 -16.47 -9.30 52.33
C SER A 321 -17.16 -10.62 52.04
N LYS A 322 -17.49 -11.42 53.07
CA LYS A 322 -18.22 -12.69 52.95
C LYS A 322 -19.74 -12.52 53.01
N GLN A 323 -20.22 -11.36 53.45
CA GLN A 323 -21.64 -11.08 53.57
C GLN A 323 -22.27 -10.73 52.21
N VAL A 324 -23.35 -11.43 51.87
CA VAL A 324 -24.06 -11.27 50.58
C VAL A 324 -24.98 -10.05 50.61
N ASP A 325 -25.65 -9.79 51.75
CA ASP A 325 -26.59 -8.68 51.93
C ASP A 325 -26.25 -7.89 53.20
N LEU A 326 -25.59 -6.75 53.03
CA LEU A 326 -25.27 -5.85 54.12
C LEU A 326 -26.37 -4.79 54.31
N LYS A 327 -27.04 -4.80 55.48
CA LYS A 327 -28.08 -3.82 55.82
C LYS A 327 -27.70 -2.99 57.05
N TYR A 328 -28.04 -1.69 57.04
CA TYR A 328 -27.84 -0.81 58.19
C TYR A 328 -28.70 -1.19 59.40
N SER A 329 -29.89 -1.75 59.18
CA SER A 329 -30.76 -2.24 60.27
C SER A 329 -30.06 -3.26 61.16
N GLN A 330 -29.17 -4.09 60.60
CA GLN A 330 -28.38 -5.06 61.35
C GLN A 330 -27.24 -4.42 62.15
N VAL A 331 -26.75 -3.23 61.75
CA VAL A 331 -25.83 -2.43 62.57
C VAL A 331 -26.58 -1.85 63.76
N PHE A 332 -27.74 -1.22 63.53
CA PHE A 332 -28.51 -0.58 64.60
C PHE A 332 -29.07 -1.58 65.62
N ASN A 333 -29.38 -2.80 65.19
CA ASN A 333 -29.79 -3.88 66.07
C ASN A 333 -28.60 -4.61 66.73
N ASN A 334 -27.37 -4.09 66.60
CA ASN A 334 -26.13 -4.67 67.13
C ASN A 334 -25.85 -6.12 66.70
N HIS A 335 -26.48 -6.61 65.64
CA HIS A 335 -26.38 -7.99 65.20
C HIS A 335 -24.95 -8.34 64.78
N TYR A 336 -24.34 -7.50 63.92
CA TYR A 336 -22.95 -7.69 63.52
C TYR A 336 -21.97 -7.54 64.69
N TYR A 337 -22.27 -6.66 65.64
CA TYR A 337 -21.44 -6.42 66.81
C TYR A 337 -21.27 -7.69 67.65
N TYR A 338 -22.37 -8.39 67.92
CA TYR A 338 -22.33 -9.64 68.70
C TYR A 338 -21.66 -10.79 67.93
N GLU A 339 -21.94 -10.94 66.63
CA GLU A 339 -21.25 -11.97 65.82
C GLU A 339 -19.73 -11.78 65.82
N ILE A 340 -19.27 -10.52 65.71
CA ILE A 340 -17.85 -10.20 65.72
C ILE A 340 -17.24 -10.44 67.12
N LEU A 341 -17.96 -10.11 68.19
CA LEU A 341 -17.51 -10.42 69.55
C LEU A 341 -17.38 -11.93 69.80
N GLU A 342 -18.33 -12.74 69.34
CA GLU A 342 -18.29 -14.20 69.46
C GLU A 342 -17.06 -14.79 68.74
N MET A 343 -16.76 -14.27 67.54
CA MET A 343 -15.55 -14.65 66.80
C MET A 343 -14.24 -14.25 67.49
N VAL A 344 -14.27 -13.21 68.34
CA VAL A 344 -13.12 -12.76 69.14
C VAL A 344 -13.04 -13.48 70.48
N GLU A 345 -14.16 -13.88 71.07
CA GLU A 345 -14.23 -14.63 72.33
C GLU A 345 -13.54 -15.99 72.26
N GLY A 346 -13.55 -16.64 71.10
CA GLY A 346 -12.76 -17.86 70.87
C GLY A 346 -11.23 -17.66 70.83
N LYS A 347 -10.72 -16.44 71.07
CA LYS A 347 -9.30 -16.07 70.96
C LYS A 347 -8.89 -15.09 72.08
N GLU A 348 -8.81 -15.60 73.31
CA GLU A 348 -8.51 -14.81 74.54
C GLU A 348 -7.28 -13.88 74.44
N HIS A 349 -6.27 -14.22 73.63
CA HIS A 349 -5.04 -13.43 73.43
C HIS A 349 -5.21 -12.12 72.64
N LEU A 350 -6.43 -11.79 72.19
CA LEU A 350 -6.71 -10.62 71.33
C LEU A 350 -7.45 -9.49 72.05
N ARG A 351 -7.80 -9.68 73.33
CA ARG A 351 -8.45 -8.66 74.15
C ARG A 351 -7.42 -7.69 74.72
N ILE A 352 -7.82 -6.43 74.83
CA ILE A 352 -7.10 -5.46 75.65
C ILE A 352 -7.49 -5.78 77.10
N GLU A 353 -6.53 -6.15 77.95
CA GLU A 353 -6.78 -6.35 79.38
C GLU A 353 -7.33 -5.05 79.99
N GLU A 354 -8.54 -5.11 80.54
CA GLU A 354 -9.12 -4.01 81.30
C GLU A 354 -8.32 -3.85 82.61
N TYR A 355 -7.63 -2.72 82.75
CA TYR A 355 -7.16 -2.29 84.06
C TYR A 355 -8.37 -2.05 84.96
N LYS A 356 -8.57 -2.93 85.95
CA LYS A 356 -9.39 -2.65 87.13
C LYS A 356 -8.81 -1.43 87.82
N ASN A 357 -9.50 -0.30 87.76
CA ASN A 357 -9.23 0.82 88.65
C ASN A 357 -10.09 0.69 89.91
N CYS A 358 -9.39 0.69 91.05
CA CYS A 358 -9.88 0.90 92.41
C CYS A 358 -10.56 2.26 92.58
#